data_AF-A0A936JKE5-F1
#
_entry.id   AF-A0A936JKE5-F1
#
_cell.length_a   1.000
_cell.length_b   1.000
_cell.length_c   1.000
_cell.angle_alpha   90.00
_cell.angle_beta   90.00
_cell.angle_gamma   90.00
#
_symmetry.space_group_name_H-M   'P 1'
#
loop_
_entity.id
_entity.type
_entity.pdbx_description
1 polymer ?
#
loop_
_entity_poly.entity_id
_entity_poly.type
_entity_poly.pdbx_seq_one_letter_code
_entity_poly.pdbx_strand_id
1 'polypeptide(L)'
;MMVTLNLLAVFLFGVIIGFTELLQRYREIKYTFNWKDNVIFYTILYIAINGIVSIVALFLLKYFRGQNVLALDSFEIQNIIIAGIGGMMILRSSIYSIKIKDKQIDIGFGILFQTFLDVVERKIKNGAAASRICKIHELMRNVNFVSAKYELPTLCIEFIDNFTEEDSNNLNKKIAKIDGYNIMNINKSMQLGRAIAFYCDEEILKRAINKLPHIVQSPNNTEPNIDEFEKHKLKLIKKYGNE
;
A
#
# COMPACT_ATOMS: atom_id res chain seq x y z
N MET A 1 33.03 24.34 -4.52
CA MET A 1 33.02 22.94 -4.99
C MET A 1 32.92 21.94 -3.83
N MET A 2 33.70 22.08 -2.75
CA MET A 2 33.61 21.17 -1.60
C MET A 2 32.31 21.32 -0.79
N VAL A 3 31.80 22.54 -0.65
CA VAL A 3 30.48 22.84 -0.05
C VAL A 3 29.36 22.02 -0.69
N THR A 4 29.25 22.08 -2.01
CA THR A 4 28.22 21.35 -2.78
C THR A 4 28.40 19.84 -2.67
N LEU A 5 29.64 19.36 -2.57
CA LEU A 5 29.94 17.94 -2.41
C LEU A 5 29.52 17.41 -1.03
N ASN A 6 29.78 18.15 0.04
CA ASN A 6 29.37 17.78 1.40
C ASN A 6 27.84 17.77 1.56
N LEU A 7 27.16 18.80 1.01
CA LEU A 7 25.69 18.85 1.01
C LEU A 7 25.08 17.70 0.22
N LEU A 8 25.63 17.39 -0.96
CA LEU A 8 25.18 16.26 -1.76
C LEU A 8 25.40 14.93 -1.03
N ALA A 9 26.57 14.74 -0.42
CA ALA A 9 26.89 13.52 0.32
C ALA A 9 25.96 13.29 1.52
N VAL A 10 25.68 14.34 2.31
CA VAL A 10 24.70 14.27 3.42
C VAL A 10 23.31 13.96 2.92
N PHE A 11 22.89 14.64 1.85
CA PHE A 11 21.58 14.39 1.25
C PHE A 11 21.44 12.93 0.82
N LEU A 12 22.43 12.39 0.11
CA LEU A 12 22.44 11.00 -0.35
C LEU A 12 22.43 10.01 0.82
N PHE A 13 23.15 10.30 1.91
CA PHE A 13 23.07 9.50 3.14
C PHE A 13 21.66 9.49 3.72
N GLY A 14 21.02 10.66 3.81
CA GLY A 14 19.62 10.78 4.23
C GLY A 14 18.66 10.00 3.33
N VAL A 15 18.85 10.09 2.02
CA VAL A 15 18.09 9.33 1.01
C VAL A 15 18.22 7.81 1.23
N ILE A 16 19.43 7.31 1.43
CA ILE A 16 19.68 5.87 1.65
C ILE A 16 18.95 5.38 2.90
N ILE A 17 19.04 6.12 4.01
CA ILE A 17 18.39 5.71 5.25
C ILE A 17 16.86 5.79 5.09
N GLY A 18 16.32 6.84 4.47
CA GLY A 18 14.89 6.98 4.18
C GLY A 18 14.38 5.85 3.27
N PHE A 19 15.18 5.43 2.28
CA PHE A 19 14.88 4.29 1.43
C PHE A 19 14.86 2.97 2.22
N THR A 20 15.82 2.73 3.12
CA THR A 20 15.85 1.51 3.94
C THR A 20 14.63 1.40 4.86
N GLU A 21 14.12 2.53 5.34
CA GLU A 21 12.90 2.58 6.15
C GLU A 21 11.65 2.20 5.34
N LEU A 22 11.55 2.73 4.12
CA LEU A 22 10.47 2.35 3.20
C LEU A 22 10.51 0.86 2.88
N LEU A 23 11.70 0.30 2.62
CA LEU A 23 11.85 -1.13 2.37
C LEU A 23 11.40 -1.99 3.56
N GLN A 24 11.72 -1.58 4.79
CA GLN A 24 11.27 -2.30 5.98
C GLN A 24 9.76 -2.18 6.19
N ARG A 25 9.21 -0.97 6.04
CA ARG A 25 7.77 -0.70 6.24
C ARG A 25 6.90 -1.36 5.19
N TYR A 26 7.37 -1.41 3.95
CA TYR A 26 6.62 -1.93 2.81
C TYR A 26 7.12 -3.29 2.32
N ARG A 27 7.82 -4.05 3.16
CA ARG A 27 8.31 -5.40 2.87
C ARG A 27 7.21 -6.34 2.35
N GLU A 28 5.96 -6.09 2.76
CA GLU A 28 4.78 -6.88 2.38
C GLU A 28 3.97 -6.28 1.21
N ILE A 29 4.25 -5.04 0.79
CA ILE A 29 3.66 -4.46 -0.45
C ILE A 29 4.52 -4.91 -1.64
N LYS A 30 4.65 -6.23 -1.83
CA LYS A 30 5.43 -6.82 -2.93
C LYS A 30 4.77 -6.67 -4.31
N TYR A 31 3.50 -6.25 -4.40
CA TYR A 31 2.72 -6.45 -5.62
C TYR A 31 1.80 -5.31 -6.04
N THR A 32 2.23 -4.05 -6.06
CA THR A 32 1.71 -3.04 -7.03
C THR A 32 2.51 -1.73 -6.97
N PHE A 33 3.79 -1.76 -7.34
CA PHE A 33 4.46 -0.54 -7.81
C PHE A 33 3.99 -0.28 -9.26
N ASN A 34 2.73 0.15 -9.40
CA ASN A 34 2.22 0.56 -10.69
C ASN A 34 2.74 1.97 -10.95
N TRP A 35 3.57 2.12 -11.99
CA TRP A 35 4.23 3.39 -12.36
C TRP A 35 3.26 4.53 -12.71
N LYS A 36 1.97 4.23 -12.82
CA LYS A 36 0.89 5.17 -13.15
C LYS A 36 0.26 5.84 -11.93
N ASP A 37 0.52 5.36 -10.71
CA ASP A 37 -0.12 5.91 -9.52
C ASP A 37 0.80 6.95 -8.85
N ASN A 38 0.21 8.01 -8.26
CA ASN A 38 0.90 9.09 -7.50
C ASN A 38 1.77 8.59 -6.32
N VAL A 39 1.83 7.27 -6.10
CA VAL A 39 2.65 6.56 -5.12
C VAL A 39 4.14 6.86 -5.31
N ILE A 40 4.63 6.93 -6.55
CA ILE A 40 6.03 7.26 -6.83
C ILE A 40 6.35 8.66 -6.32
N PHE A 41 5.46 9.64 -6.57
CA PHE A 41 5.66 11.00 -6.11
C PHE A 41 5.79 11.08 -4.58
N TYR A 42 4.90 10.43 -3.84
CA TYR A 42 4.95 10.41 -2.39
C TYR A 42 6.16 9.64 -1.82
N THR A 43 6.57 8.57 -2.50
CA THR A 43 7.78 7.80 -2.15
C THR A 43 9.03 8.66 -2.33
N ILE A 44 9.15 9.34 -3.47
CA ILE A 44 10.25 10.26 -3.77
C ILE A 44 10.24 11.42 -2.77
N LEU A 45 9.06 12.00 -2.49
CA LEU A 45 8.92 13.09 -1.54
C LEU A 45 9.37 12.68 -0.14
N TYR A 46 9.02 11.48 0.31
CA TYR A 46 9.47 10.93 1.58
C TYR A 46 11.00 10.80 1.65
N ILE A 47 11.60 10.22 0.61
CA ILE A 47 13.06 10.04 0.50
C ILE A 47 13.76 11.41 0.45
N ALA A 48 13.20 12.38 -0.28
CA ALA A 48 13.72 13.73 -0.40
C ALA A 48 13.67 14.50 0.93
N ILE A 49 12.56 14.39 1.67
CA ILE A 49 12.43 14.98 3.01
C ILE A 49 13.54 14.45 3.94
N ASN A 50 13.83 13.14 3.89
CA ASN A 50 14.92 12.54 4.67
C ASN A 50 16.30 13.12 4.31
N GLY A 51 16.56 13.32 3.02
CA GLY A 51 17.76 14.01 2.55
C GLY A 51 17.83 15.46 3.03
N ILE A 52 16.73 16.21 2.96
CA ILE A 52 16.66 17.62 3.41
C ILE A 52 16.92 17.71 4.92
N VAL A 53 16.33 16.82 5.72
CA VAL A 53 16.54 16.89 7.17
C VAL A 53 17.98 16.54 7.54
N SER A 54 18.63 15.64 6.80
CA SER A 54 20.06 15.37 6.99
C SER A 54 20.90 16.63 6.72
N ILE A 55 20.54 17.44 5.71
CA ILE A 55 21.19 18.74 5.46
C ILE A 55 20.95 19.72 6.63
N VAL A 56 19.71 19.82 7.12
CA VAL A 56 19.39 20.67 8.28
C VAL A 56 20.18 20.24 9.51
N ALA A 57 20.31 18.93 9.75
CA ALA A 57 21.11 18.37 10.82
C ALA A 57 22.60 18.72 10.69
N LEU A 58 23.15 18.73 9.46
CA LEU A 58 24.52 19.18 9.22
C LEU A 58 24.69 20.66 9.60
N PHE A 59 23.75 21.51 9.19
CA PHE A 59 23.79 22.93 9.54
C PHE A 59 23.73 23.17 11.06
N LEU A 60 22.81 22.49 11.75
CA LEU A 60 22.69 22.55 13.21
C LEU A 60 23.95 22.04 13.90
N LEU A 61 24.50 20.90 13.46
CA LEU A 61 25.72 20.33 14.00
C LEU A 61 26.89 21.33 13.93
N LYS A 62 27.08 21.97 12.77
CA LYS A 62 28.15 22.96 12.59
C LYS A 62 27.91 24.20 13.44
N TYR A 63 26.67 24.68 13.49
CA TYR A 63 26.29 25.83 14.31
C TYR A 63 26.61 25.60 15.80
N PHE A 64 26.21 24.46 16.37
CA PHE A 64 26.47 24.13 17.77
C PHE A 64 27.95 23.85 18.07
N ARG A 65 28.73 23.41 17.09
CA ARG A 65 30.18 23.23 17.22
C ARG A 65 30.97 24.54 17.04
N GLY A 66 30.29 25.67 16.85
CA GLY A 66 30.92 26.97 16.58
C GLY A 66 31.68 27.00 15.24
N GLN A 67 31.41 26.05 14.35
CA GLN A 67 32.03 25.97 13.04
C GLN A 67 31.31 26.91 12.07
N ASN A 68 32.03 27.47 11.11
CA ASN A 68 31.40 28.28 10.08
C ASN A 68 30.49 27.39 9.23
N VAL A 69 29.19 27.66 9.33
CA VAL A 69 28.10 26.91 8.71
C VAL A 69 28.24 26.90 7.18
N LEU A 70 28.85 27.96 6.62
CA LEU A 70 29.04 28.16 5.18
C LEU A 70 30.47 27.84 4.69
N ALA A 71 31.45 27.72 5.59
CA ALA A 71 32.81 27.29 5.24
C ALA A 71 32.92 25.78 5.35
N LEU A 72 32.87 25.10 4.22
CA LEU A 72 33.08 23.65 4.08
C LEU A 72 34.29 23.46 3.18
N ASP A 73 35.46 23.89 3.67
CA ASP A 73 36.70 23.96 2.88
C ASP A 73 37.35 22.59 2.69
N SER A 74 36.90 21.57 3.43
CA SER A 74 37.35 20.19 3.31
C SER A 74 36.17 19.21 3.26
N PHE A 75 36.42 17.97 2.83
CA PHE A 75 35.41 16.91 2.81
C PHE A 75 35.21 16.36 4.24
N GLU A 76 34.12 16.72 4.89
CA GLU A 76 33.91 16.51 6.33
C GLU A 76 33.15 15.21 6.63
N ILE A 77 33.70 14.04 6.24
CA ILE A 77 33.06 12.72 6.40
C ILE A 77 32.44 12.51 7.78
N GLN A 78 33.14 12.90 8.85
CA GLN A 78 32.65 12.74 10.22
C GLN A 78 31.35 13.53 10.46
N ASN A 79 31.31 14.80 10.04
CA ASN A 79 30.10 15.62 10.18
C ASN A 79 28.98 15.10 9.28
N ILE A 80 29.30 14.57 8.10
CA ILE A 80 28.33 13.98 7.17
C ILE A 80 27.63 12.77 7.82
N ILE A 81 28.40 11.84 8.38
CA ILE A 81 27.88 10.64 9.04
C ILE A 81 27.05 10.99 10.27
N ILE A 82 27.57 11.87 11.14
CA ILE A 82 26.88 12.31 12.36
C ILE A 82 25.57 13.03 12.01
N ALA A 83 25.58 13.91 11.02
CA ALA A 83 24.38 14.63 10.59
C ALA A 83 23.33 13.69 9.97
N GLY A 84 23.75 12.76 9.10
CA GLY A 84 22.84 11.80 8.49
C GLY A 84 22.16 10.88 9.51
N ILE A 85 22.93 10.29 10.44
CA ILE A 85 22.38 9.39 11.46
C ILE A 85 21.64 10.18 12.55
N GLY A 86 22.22 11.28 13.03
CA GLY A 86 21.67 12.09 14.12
C GLY A 86 20.38 12.80 13.72
N GLY A 87 20.30 13.34 12.50
CA GLY A 87 19.07 13.94 11.97
C GLY A 87 17.92 12.94 11.93
N MET A 88 18.20 11.70 11.51
CA MET A 88 17.23 10.61 11.50
C MET A 88 16.80 10.20 12.92
N MET A 89 17.74 10.08 13.85
CA MET A 89 17.42 9.74 15.25
C MET A 89 16.52 10.80 15.89
N ILE A 90 16.78 12.08 15.63
CA ILE A 90 15.94 13.18 16.15
C ILE A 90 14.56 13.13 15.50
N LEU A 91 14.47 12.98 14.18
CA LEU A 91 13.19 12.88 13.48
C LEU A 91 12.33 11.71 13.95
N ARG A 92 12.95 10.57 14.25
CA ARG A 92 12.24 9.38 14.74
C ARG A 92 12.05 9.37 16.25
N SER A 93 12.59 10.36 16.96
CA SER A 93 12.46 10.40 18.41
C SER A 93 11.03 10.70 18.83
N SER A 94 10.56 9.93 19.79
CA SER A 94 9.41 10.26 20.62
C SER A 94 9.92 10.99 21.86
N ILE A 95 9.36 12.15 22.16
CA ILE A 95 9.71 12.92 23.36
C ILE A 95 8.91 12.37 24.55
N TYR A 96 7.70 11.87 24.29
CA TYR A 96 6.80 11.38 25.32
C TYR A 96 5.79 10.39 24.75
N SER A 97 5.43 9.33 25.47
CA SER A 97 4.45 8.33 25.00
C SER A 97 3.25 8.29 25.94
N ILE A 98 2.05 8.52 25.41
CA ILE A 98 0.79 8.43 26.16
C ILE A 98 0.05 7.17 25.75
N LYS A 99 -0.36 6.34 26.72
CA LYS A 99 -1.23 5.20 26.49
C LYS A 99 -2.69 5.61 26.73
N ILE A 100 -3.51 5.61 25.67
CA ILE A 100 -4.96 5.86 25.76
C ILE A 100 -5.67 4.56 25.37
N LYS A 101 -6.37 3.95 26.33
CA LYS A 101 -6.94 2.60 26.21
C LYS A 101 -5.84 1.58 25.88
N ASP A 102 -5.91 0.95 24.70
CA ASP A 102 -4.95 -0.03 24.17
C ASP A 102 -4.00 0.53 23.12
N LYS A 103 -4.04 1.84 22.85
CA LYS A 103 -3.15 2.49 21.86
C LYS A 103 -2.12 3.35 22.55
N GLN A 104 -0.85 3.08 22.24
CA GLN A 104 0.27 3.95 22.58
C GLN A 104 0.40 5.02 21.51
N ILE A 105 0.41 6.28 21.93
CA ILE A 105 0.58 7.46 21.07
C ILE A 105 1.89 8.14 21.46
N ASP A 106 2.83 8.14 20.54
CA ASP A 106 4.12 8.80 20.69
C ASP A 106 4.02 10.28 20.28
N ILE A 107 4.27 11.16 21.22
CA ILE A 107 4.32 12.62 21.08
C ILE A 107 5.79 13.00 20.89
N GLY A 108 6.13 13.48 19.70
CA GLY A 108 7.49 13.90 19.35
C GLY A 108 7.60 14.32 17.90
N PHE A 109 8.83 14.49 17.40
CA PHE A 109 9.06 14.85 16.00
C PHE A 109 8.61 13.74 15.03
N GLY A 110 8.59 12.49 15.50
CA GLY A 110 8.14 11.33 14.74
C GLY A 110 6.65 11.38 14.34
N ILE A 111 5.79 12.06 15.09
CA ILE A 111 4.34 12.05 14.81
C ILE A 111 3.99 12.78 13.51
N LEU A 112 4.74 13.84 13.16
CA LEU A 112 4.53 14.59 11.92
C LEU A 112 4.85 13.71 10.70
N PHE A 113 5.97 12.99 10.78
CA PHE A 113 6.38 12.04 9.74
C PHE A 113 5.44 10.84 9.65
N GLN A 114 5.04 10.29 10.79
CA GLN A 114 4.09 9.19 10.84
C GLN A 114 2.75 9.60 10.23
N THR A 115 2.22 10.78 10.56
CA THR A 115 0.97 11.29 9.99
C THR A 115 1.06 11.46 8.47
N PHE A 116 2.18 12.01 7.99
CA PHE A 116 2.44 12.13 6.55
C PHE A 116 2.50 10.75 5.88
N LEU A 117 3.25 9.80 6.46
CA LEU A 117 3.33 8.42 5.99
C LEU A 117 1.96 7.75 5.97
N ASP A 118 1.13 7.94 7.00
CA ASP A 118 -0.20 7.36 7.09
C ASP A 118 -1.15 7.90 6.00
N VAL A 119 -1.02 9.19 5.64
CA VAL A 119 -1.77 9.80 4.52
C VAL A 119 -1.32 9.20 3.18
N VAL A 120 0.00 9.08 2.98
CA VAL A 120 0.59 8.46 1.79
C VAL A 120 0.14 7.02 1.66
N GLU A 121 0.25 6.24 2.73
CA GLU A 121 -0.15 4.84 2.81
C GLU A 121 -1.63 4.67 2.52
N ARG A 122 -2.49 5.56 3.04
CA ARG A 122 -3.92 5.53 2.75
C ARG A 122 -4.23 5.78 1.27
N LYS A 123 -3.52 6.71 0.63
CA LYS A 123 -3.67 6.94 -0.82
C LYS A 123 -3.17 5.76 -1.64
N ILE A 124 -2.05 5.15 -1.25
CA ILE A 124 -1.52 3.92 -1.87
C ILE A 124 -2.53 2.78 -1.75
N LYS A 125 -3.01 2.52 -0.52
CA LYS A 125 -3.95 1.44 -0.23
C LYS A 125 -5.29 1.64 -0.93
N ASN A 126 -5.80 2.86 -1.02
CA ASN A 126 -7.08 3.13 -1.70
C ASN A 126 -6.98 2.88 -3.21
N GLY A 127 -5.91 3.33 -3.87
CA GLY A 127 -5.68 3.07 -5.30
C GLY A 127 -5.47 1.59 -5.60
N ALA A 128 -4.62 0.93 -4.81
CA ALA A 128 -4.34 -0.50 -4.94
C ALA A 128 -5.59 -1.36 -4.67
N ALA A 129 -6.39 -1.01 -3.65
CA ALA A 129 -7.65 -1.71 -3.35
C ALA A 129 -8.67 -1.58 -4.49
N ALA A 130 -8.80 -0.39 -5.09
CA ALA A 130 -9.69 -0.19 -6.23
C ALA A 130 -9.24 -1.02 -7.45
N SER A 131 -7.94 -0.98 -7.79
CA SER A 131 -7.39 -1.78 -8.88
C SER A 131 -7.58 -3.28 -8.65
N ARG A 132 -7.30 -3.76 -7.43
CA ARG A 132 -7.48 -5.17 -7.05
C ARG A 132 -8.94 -5.62 -7.17
N ILE A 133 -9.88 -4.79 -6.72
CA ILE A 133 -11.31 -5.07 -6.86
C ILE A 133 -11.71 -5.17 -8.34
N CYS A 134 -11.24 -4.26 -9.20
CA CYS A 134 -11.53 -4.32 -10.64
C CYS A 134 -11.01 -5.62 -11.28
N LYS A 135 -9.79 -6.04 -10.94
CA LYS A 135 -9.21 -7.28 -11.48
C LYS A 135 -9.93 -8.53 -10.99
N ILE A 136 -10.27 -8.60 -9.69
CA ILE A 136 -11.09 -9.69 -9.15
C ILE A 136 -12.45 -9.73 -9.85
N HIS A 137 -13.06 -8.57 -10.08
CA HIS A 137 -14.34 -8.46 -10.76
C HIS A 137 -14.27 -8.95 -12.21
N GLU A 138 -13.18 -8.65 -12.92
CA GLU A 138 -12.91 -9.16 -14.26
C GLU A 138 -12.73 -10.69 -14.28
N LEU A 139 -11.94 -11.23 -13.33
CA LEU A 139 -11.73 -12.68 -13.19
C LEU A 139 -13.02 -13.44 -12.87
N MET A 140 -13.88 -12.88 -12.01
CA MET A 140 -15.12 -13.53 -11.56
C MET A 140 -16.31 -13.29 -12.49
N ARG A 141 -16.17 -12.47 -13.54
CA ARG A 141 -17.29 -11.99 -14.36
C ARG A 141 -18.12 -13.12 -14.98
N ASN A 142 -17.46 -14.19 -15.42
CA ASN A 142 -18.09 -15.33 -16.08
C ASN A 142 -18.21 -16.54 -15.15
N VAL A 143 -17.94 -16.38 -13.85
CA VAL A 143 -17.99 -17.48 -12.88
C VAL A 143 -19.42 -17.64 -12.38
N ASN A 144 -19.94 -18.87 -12.40
CA ASN A 144 -21.21 -19.23 -11.80
C ASN A 144 -21.05 -19.36 -10.29
N PHE A 145 -21.73 -18.51 -9.52
CA PHE A 145 -21.68 -18.56 -8.06
C PHE A 145 -22.11 -19.90 -7.48
N VAL A 146 -23.14 -20.54 -8.05
CA VAL A 146 -23.72 -21.78 -7.50
C VAL A 146 -22.71 -22.93 -7.51
N SER A 147 -21.95 -23.06 -8.59
CA SER A 147 -20.89 -24.07 -8.71
C SER A 147 -19.63 -23.63 -7.97
N ALA A 148 -19.26 -22.35 -8.07
CA ALA A 148 -18.01 -21.85 -7.51
C ALA A 148 -17.99 -21.77 -5.98
N LYS A 149 -19.14 -21.60 -5.32
CA LYS A 149 -19.19 -21.36 -3.86
C LYS A 149 -18.60 -22.48 -2.99
N TYR A 150 -18.46 -23.68 -3.53
CA TYR A 150 -17.84 -24.82 -2.84
C TYR A 150 -16.45 -25.12 -3.40
N GLU A 151 -16.34 -25.21 -4.72
CA GLU A 151 -15.12 -25.72 -5.36
C GLU A 151 -13.99 -24.70 -5.36
N LEU A 152 -14.30 -23.42 -5.59
CA LEU A 152 -13.30 -22.38 -5.71
C LEU A 152 -12.61 -22.08 -4.37
N PRO A 153 -13.32 -21.90 -3.23
CA PRO A 153 -12.68 -21.79 -1.93
C PRO A 153 -11.81 -23.01 -1.58
N THR A 154 -12.32 -24.22 -1.83
CA THR A 154 -11.62 -25.47 -1.52
C THR A 154 -10.27 -25.52 -2.23
N LEU A 155 -10.26 -25.24 -3.54
CA LEU A 155 -9.03 -25.25 -4.31
C LEU A 155 -8.10 -24.09 -3.93
N CYS A 156 -8.62 -22.91 -3.61
CA CYS A 156 -7.79 -21.78 -3.19
C CYS A 156 -7.11 -22.02 -1.83
N ILE A 157 -7.78 -22.69 -0.88
CA ILE A 157 -7.23 -23.02 0.45
C ILE A 157 -5.98 -23.90 0.34
N GLU A 158 -5.91 -24.81 -0.63
CA GLU A 158 -4.72 -25.65 -0.86
C GLU A 158 -3.46 -24.85 -1.19
N PHE A 159 -3.60 -23.61 -1.67
CA PHE A 159 -2.48 -22.74 -2.03
C PHE A 159 -2.20 -21.64 -1.00
N ILE A 160 -2.95 -21.59 0.12
CA ILE A 160 -2.75 -20.58 1.16
C ILE A 160 -1.86 -21.15 2.26
N ASP A 161 -0.70 -20.53 2.46
CA ASP A 161 0.19 -20.86 3.58
C ASP A 161 -0.45 -20.41 4.91
N ASN A 162 -0.37 -21.26 5.95
CA ASN A 162 -0.87 -21.00 7.30
C ASN A 162 -2.39 -20.71 7.40
N PHE A 163 -3.22 -21.33 6.56
CA PHE A 163 -4.68 -21.19 6.68
C PHE A 163 -5.22 -21.91 7.93
N THR A 164 -5.85 -21.16 8.85
CA THR A 164 -6.32 -21.69 10.14
C THR A 164 -7.77 -22.16 10.09
N GLU A 165 -8.20 -22.93 11.11
CA GLU A 165 -9.62 -23.26 11.29
C GLU A 165 -10.50 -22.02 11.51
N GLU A 166 -9.97 -20.98 12.16
CA GLU A 166 -10.67 -19.71 12.32
C GLU A 166 -10.92 -19.03 10.98
N ASP A 167 -9.92 -19.02 10.09
CA ASP A 167 -10.04 -18.47 8.73
C ASP A 167 -11.06 -19.23 7.89
N SER A 168 -11.04 -20.56 7.95
CA SER A 168 -12.03 -21.43 7.30
C SER A 168 -13.46 -21.10 7.75
N ASN A 169 -13.67 -21.01 9.07
CA ASN A 169 -14.97 -20.67 9.65
C ASN A 169 -15.44 -19.27 9.24
N ASN A 170 -14.52 -18.30 9.22
CA ASN A 170 -14.81 -16.93 8.80
C ASN A 170 -15.16 -16.84 7.31
N LEU A 171 -14.46 -17.57 6.45
CA LEU A 171 -14.74 -17.64 5.02
C LEU A 171 -16.10 -18.30 4.75
N ASN A 172 -16.38 -19.45 5.37
CA ASN A 172 -17.66 -20.15 5.20
C ASN A 172 -18.85 -19.31 5.67
N LYS A 173 -18.72 -18.60 6.80
CA LYS A 173 -19.75 -17.64 7.25
C LYS A 173 -19.99 -16.53 6.23
N LYS A 174 -18.94 -15.99 5.59
CA LYS A 174 -19.08 -14.97 4.54
C LYS A 174 -19.78 -15.54 3.30
N ILE A 175 -19.41 -16.74 2.86
CA ILE A 175 -20.03 -17.40 1.69
C ILE A 175 -21.52 -17.65 1.94
N ALA A 176 -21.89 -18.15 3.11
CA ALA A 176 -23.29 -18.35 3.49
C ALA A 176 -24.09 -17.04 3.49
N LYS A 177 -23.50 -15.93 3.97
CA LYS A 177 -24.13 -14.61 3.87
C LYS A 177 -24.32 -14.15 2.43
N ILE A 178 -23.33 -14.38 1.55
CA ILE A 178 -23.41 -14.02 0.13
C ILE A 178 -24.50 -14.83 -0.58
N ASP A 179 -24.61 -16.12 -0.26
CA ASP A 179 -25.64 -17.01 -0.81
C ASP A 179 -27.05 -16.52 -0.45
N GLY A 180 -27.23 -16.06 0.79
CA GLY A 180 -28.49 -15.50 1.29
C GLY A 180 -28.91 -14.16 0.69
N TYR A 181 -28.03 -13.44 -0.02
CA TYR A 181 -28.42 -12.18 -0.67
C TYR A 181 -29.30 -12.43 -1.89
N ASN A 182 -30.36 -11.63 -2.06
CA ASN A 182 -31.18 -11.65 -3.27
C ASN A 182 -30.60 -10.69 -4.32
N ILE A 183 -29.47 -11.06 -4.92
CA ILE A 183 -28.77 -10.30 -5.96
C ILE A 183 -28.39 -11.20 -7.13
N MET A 184 -28.12 -10.59 -8.29
CA MET A 184 -27.70 -11.29 -9.52
C MET A 184 -26.50 -12.21 -9.27
N ASN A 185 -26.45 -13.36 -9.96
CA ASN A 185 -25.40 -14.37 -9.81
C ASN A 185 -23.99 -13.76 -10.00
N ILE A 186 -23.84 -12.90 -11.01
CA ILE A 186 -22.61 -12.16 -11.28
C ILE A 186 -22.10 -11.38 -10.05
N ASN A 187 -22.99 -10.69 -9.34
CA ASN A 187 -22.64 -9.93 -8.14
C ASN A 187 -22.27 -10.87 -6.98
N LYS A 188 -22.93 -12.03 -6.85
CA LYS A 188 -22.55 -13.05 -5.86
C LYS A 188 -21.16 -13.61 -6.16
N SER A 189 -20.85 -13.92 -7.42
CA SER A 189 -19.54 -14.39 -7.86
C SER A 189 -18.45 -13.37 -7.58
N MET A 190 -18.71 -12.08 -7.81
CA MET A 190 -17.77 -11.02 -7.48
C MET A 190 -17.51 -10.91 -5.97
N GLN A 191 -18.57 -11.00 -5.16
CA GLN A 191 -18.44 -11.00 -3.70
C GLN A 191 -17.69 -12.24 -3.19
N LEU A 192 -17.89 -13.40 -3.83
CA LEU A 192 -17.15 -14.63 -3.55
C LEU A 192 -15.66 -14.45 -3.83
N GLY A 193 -15.30 -13.95 -5.02
CA GLY A 193 -13.90 -13.71 -5.37
C GLY A 193 -13.23 -12.71 -4.43
N ARG A 194 -13.96 -11.67 -3.98
CA ARG A 194 -13.46 -10.74 -2.95
C ARG A 194 -13.27 -11.40 -1.59
N ALA A 195 -14.16 -12.30 -1.19
CA ALA A 195 -14.05 -13.02 0.08
C ALA A 195 -12.84 -13.96 0.08
N ILE A 196 -12.57 -14.64 -1.04
CA ILE A 196 -11.42 -15.54 -1.21
C ILE A 196 -10.12 -14.73 -1.32
N ALA A 197 -10.11 -13.65 -2.10
CA ALA A 197 -8.95 -12.78 -2.25
C ALA A 197 -8.58 -12.03 -0.95
N PHE A 198 -9.37 -12.11 0.11
CA PHE A 198 -8.91 -11.67 1.42
C PHE A 198 -7.75 -12.54 1.94
N TYR A 199 -7.73 -13.82 1.57
CA TYR A 199 -6.77 -14.82 2.06
C TYR A 199 -5.71 -15.22 1.02
N CYS A 200 -6.01 -15.09 -0.28
CA CYS A 200 -5.05 -15.41 -1.34
C CYS A 200 -4.83 -14.24 -2.31
N ASP A 201 -3.71 -14.28 -3.01
CA ASP A 201 -3.41 -13.32 -4.06
C ASP A 201 -4.23 -13.57 -5.33
N GLU A 202 -4.31 -12.54 -6.18
CA GLU A 202 -5.03 -12.57 -7.45
C GLU A 202 -4.55 -13.71 -8.37
N GLU A 203 -3.25 -14.01 -8.36
CA GLU A 203 -2.69 -15.11 -9.17
C GLU A 203 -3.22 -16.48 -8.74
N ILE A 204 -3.35 -16.71 -7.43
CA ILE A 204 -3.89 -17.97 -6.90
C ILE A 204 -5.35 -18.11 -7.34
N LEU A 205 -6.13 -17.05 -7.19
CA LEU A 205 -7.53 -17.03 -7.61
C LEU A 205 -7.66 -17.31 -9.13
N LYS A 206 -6.84 -16.64 -9.96
CA LYS A 206 -6.82 -16.85 -11.40
C LYS A 206 -6.45 -18.29 -11.78
N ARG A 207 -5.43 -18.86 -11.14
CA ARG A 207 -5.01 -20.25 -11.38
C ARG A 207 -6.10 -21.24 -10.96
N ALA A 208 -6.78 -20.98 -9.85
CA ALA A 208 -7.88 -21.82 -9.39
C ALA A 208 -9.07 -21.79 -10.37
N ILE A 209 -9.48 -20.62 -10.86
CA ILE A 209 -10.53 -20.49 -11.88
C ILE A 209 -10.15 -21.25 -13.16
N ASN A 210 -8.91 -21.11 -13.64
CA ASN A 210 -8.44 -21.80 -14.84
C ASN A 210 -8.42 -23.33 -14.69
N LYS A 211 -8.24 -23.84 -13.47
CA LYS A 211 -8.30 -25.28 -13.17
C LYS A 211 -9.73 -25.83 -13.03
N LEU A 212 -10.73 -24.95 -12.92
CA LEU A 212 -12.13 -25.31 -12.73
C LEU A 212 -12.97 -24.79 -13.91
N PRO A 213 -12.73 -25.23 -15.17
CA PRO A 213 -13.39 -24.64 -16.33
C PRO A 213 -14.92 -24.77 -16.31
N HIS A 214 -15.47 -25.76 -15.60
CA HIS A 214 -16.91 -25.99 -15.47
C HIS A 214 -17.63 -24.98 -14.57
N ILE A 215 -16.91 -24.21 -13.74
CA ILE A 215 -17.52 -23.11 -12.97
C ILE A 215 -17.68 -21.85 -13.83
N VAL A 216 -17.07 -21.81 -15.01
CA VAL A 216 -17.17 -20.69 -15.95
C VAL A 216 -18.35 -20.94 -16.90
N GLN A 217 -19.29 -20.00 -16.97
CA GLN A 217 -20.42 -20.07 -17.89
C GLN A 217 -19.95 -19.71 -19.32
N SER A 218 -20.38 -20.50 -20.31
CA SER A 218 -20.27 -20.10 -21.73
C SER A 218 -21.06 -18.81 -21.98
N PRO A 219 -20.62 -17.93 -22.89
CA PRO A 219 -21.12 -16.54 -23.02
C PRO A 219 -22.57 -16.38 -23.54
N ASN A 220 -23.42 -17.39 -23.44
CA ASN A 220 -24.83 -17.31 -23.80
C ASN A 220 -25.70 -17.54 -22.56
N ASN A 221 -26.06 -16.46 -21.89
CA ASN A 221 -27.45 -16.01 -21.77
C ASN A 221 -27.54 -14.78 -20.84
N THR A 222 -27.91 -13.66 -21.48
CA THR A 222 -28.58 -12.47 -20.93
C THR A 222 -28.01 -11.84 -19.65
N GLU A 223 -27.25 -10.73 -19.80
CA GLU A 223 -27.32 -9.50 -18.98
C GLU A 223 -26.26 -8.46 -19.42
N PRO A 224 -26.41 -7.17 -19.07
CA PRO A 224 -26.16 -6.05 -19.98
C PRO A 224 -24.69 -5.87 -20.35
N ASN A 225 -24.51 -5.40 -21.59
CA ASN A 225 -23.23 -5.06 -22.19
C ASN A 225 -22.44 -4.11 -21.26
N ILE A 226 -21.14 -4.38 -21.08
CA ILE A 226 -20.16 -3.60 -20.32
C ILE A 226 -20.26 -2.10 -20.64
N ASP A 227 -20.66 -1.78 -21.87
CA ASP A 227 -20.92 -0.42 -22.33
C ASP A 227 -21.90 0.36 -21.45
N GLU A 228 -22.87 -0.30 -20.81
CA GLU A 228 -23.85 0.38 -19.97
C GLU A 228 -23.28 0.73 -18.59
N PHE A 229 -22.43 -0.12 -18.02
CA PHE A 229 -21.71 0.16 -16.78
C PHE A 229 -20.65 1.25 -16.97
N GLU A 230 -19.88 1.21 -18.06
CA GLU A 230 -18.92 2.28 -18.39
C GLU A 230 -19.64 3.59 -18.73
N LYS A 231 -20.79 3.56 -19.42
CA LYS A 231 -21.65 4.76 -19.58
C LYS A 231 -22.16 5.29 -18.24
N HIS A 232 -22.54 4.42 -17.31
CA HIS A 232 -23.03 4.83 -15.99
C HIS A 232 -21.89 5.43 -15.14
N LYS A 233 -20.70 4.82 -15.17
CA LYS A 233 -19.48 5.34 -14.54
C LYS A 233 -19.08 6.70 -15.10
N LEU A 234 -19.10 6.88 -16.43
CA LEU A 234 -18.85 8.17 -17.08
C LEU A 234 -19.90 9.23 -16.69
N LYS A 235 -21.17 8.84 -16.53
CA LYS A 235 -22.23 9.74 -16.02
C LYS A 235 -21.98 10.15 -14.57
N LEU A 236 -21.54 9.23 -13.71
CA LEU A 236 -21.25 9.52 -12.30
C LEU A 236 -20.01 10.42 -12.15
N ILE A 237 -18.95 10.16 -12.93
CA ILE A 237 -17.75 11.01 -12.95
C ILE A 237 -18.09 12.43 -13.42
N LYS A 238 -18.94 12.60 -14.45
CA LYS A 238 -19.41 13.93 -14.86
C LYS A 238 -20.30 14.62 -13.82
N LYS A 239 -21.04 13.86 -13.02
CA LYS A 239 -21.98 14.42 -12.03
C LYS A 239 -21.27 14.86 -10.74
N TYR A 240 -20.17 14.20 -10.36
CA TYR A 240 -19.49 14.43 -9.08
C TYR A 240 -18.01 14.82 -9.21
N GLY A 241 -17.49 14.96 -10.43
CA GLY A 241 -16.10 15.37 -10.71
C GLY A 241 -15.90 16.86 -10.98
N ASN A 242 -16.93 17.69 -10.73
CA ASN A 242 -16.89 19.15 -10.85
C ASN A 242 -17.15 19.82 -9.49
N GLU A 243 -16.55 19.29 -8.42
CA GLU A 243 -16.35 19.97 -7.13
C GLU A 243 -14.86 19.90 -6.78
#